data_AF-A0A3B1IFL9-F1
#
_entry.id   AF-A0A3B1IFL9-F1
#
_cell.length_a   1.000
_cell.length_b   1.000
_cell.length_c   1.000
_cell.angle_alpha   90.00
_cell.angle_beta   90.00
_cell.angle_gamma   90.00
#
_symmetry.space_group_name_H-M   'P 1'
#
loop_
_entity.id
_entity.type
_entity.pdbx_description
1 polymer ?
#
loop_
_entity_poly.entity_id
_entity_poly.type
_entity_poly.pdbx_seq_one_letter_code
_entity_poly.pdbx_strand_id
1 'polypeptide(L)'
;MKSAVAFVVLACLIIVEGQKTSVNRCLCQGPGLNMVRLQRVEKIEVYPAGPSCDNVEIIVTFKNDGGKKCLNTESKFAQNYIKKAVEERTTQ
;
A
#
# COMPACT_ATOMS: atom_id res chain seq x y z
N MET A 1 15.09 -8.08 50.02
CA MET A 1 13.88 -8.76 49.47
C MET A 1 12.99 -7.81 48.67
N LYS A 2 12.66 -6.61 49.17
CA LYS A 2 11.78 -5.63 48.48
C LYS A 2 12.37 -5.08 47.18
N SER A 3 13.68 -4.80 47.15
CA SER A 3 14.36 -4.27 45.95
C SER A 3 14.40 -5.28 44.80
N ALA A 4 14.61 -6.57 45.09
CA ALA A 4 14.64 -7.60 44.05
C ALA A 4 13.30 -7.71 43.31
N VAL A 5 12.18 -7.58 44.03
CA VAL A 5 10.84 -7.56 43.43
C VAL A 5 10.67 -6.34 42.52
N ALA A 6 11.14 -5.16 42.94
CA ALA A 6 11.07 -3.95 42.13
C ALA A 6 11.89 -4.07 40.83
N PHE A 7 13.08 -4.68 40.87
CA PHE A 7 13.91 -4.90 39.69
C PHE A 7 13.28 -5.91 38.71
N VAL A 8 12.64 -6.97 39.23
CA VAL A 8 11.95 -7.97 38.39
C VAL A 8 10.72 -7.35 37.69
N VAL A 9 9.93 -6.53 38.41
CA VAL A 9 8.78 -5.85 37.81
C VAL A 9 9.22 -4.83 36.74
N LEU A 10 10.29 -4.07 37.00
CA LEU A 10 10.82 -3.11 36.04
C LEU A 10 11.34 -3.80 34.76
N ALA A 11 12.00 -4.95 34.91
CA ALA A 11 12.47 -5.74 33.77
C ALA A 11 11.31 -6.30 32.92
N CYS A 12 10.20 -6.72 33.52
CA CYS A 12 9.02 -7.21 32.78
C CYS A 12 8.34 -6.13 31.92
N LEU A 13 8.38 -4.85 32.33
CA LEU A 13 7.76 -3.76 31.55
C LEU A 13 8.51 -3.45 30.25
N ILE A 14 9.80 -3.78 30.16
CA ILE A 14 10.61 -3.53 28.95
C ILE A 14 10.36 -4.58 27.86
N ILE A 15 9.77 -5.73 28.20
CA ILE A 15 9.56 -6.87 27.28
C ILE A 15 8.29 -6.71 26.44
N VAL A 16 7.49 -5.65 26.64
CA VAL A 16 6.34 -5.36 25.77
C VAL A 16 6.83 -4.70 24.48
N GLU A 17 7.65 -5.41 23.71
CA GLU A 17 7.88 -5.09 22.32
C GLU A 17 6.60 -5.46 21.58
N GLY A 18 5.82 -4.43 21.22
CA GLY A 18 4.61 -4.60 20.43
C GLY A 18 4.96 -5.33 19.14
N GLN A 19 4.53 -6.59 19.04
CA GLN A 19 4.67 -7.38 17.83
C GLN A 19 3.90 -6.69 16.71
N LYS A 20 4.62 -5.92 15.87
CA LYS A 20 4.11 -5.39 14.60
C LYS A 20 3.76 -6.58 13.73
N THR A 21 2.56 -7.10 13.91
CA THR A 21 1.96 -7.99 12.93
C THR A 21 1.73 -7.10 11.71
N SER A 22 2.64 -7.18 10.73
CA SER A 22 2.54 -6.48 9.46
C SER A 22 1.37 -7.09 8.69
N VAL A 23 0.15 -6.67 9.05
CA VAL A 23 -1.03 -6.99 8.28
C VAL A 23 -0.92 -6.17 6.99
N ASN A 24 -0.76 -6.85 5.86
CA ASN A 24 -0.84 -6.19 4.56
C ASN A 24 -2.26 -5.63 4.40
N ARG A 25 -2.37 -4.31 4.37
CA ARG A 25 -3.59 -3.52 4.20
C ARG A 25 -3.63 -2.91 2.80
N CYS A 26 -3.34 -3.73 1.80
CA CYS A 26 -3.47 -3.37 0.40
C CYS A 26 -4.93 -2.98 0.09
N LEU A 27 -5.11 -1.95 -0.75
CA LEU A 27 -6.41 -1.43 -1.15
C LEU A 27 -7.08 -2.31 -2.22
N CYS A 28 -6.29 -3.02 -3.00
CA CYS A 28 -6.71 -3.88 -4.08
C CYS A 28 -6.95 -5.31 -3.61
N GLN A 29 -8.08 -5.88 -4.04
CA GLN A 29 -8.43 -7.28 -3.79
C GLN A 29 -8.57 -8.02 -5.12
N GLY A 30 -7.90 -9.16 -5.25
CA GLY A 30 -7.98 -10.01 -6.43
C GLY A 30 -7.25 -9.44 -7.66
N PRO A 31 -7.43 -10.09 -8.83
CA PRO A 31 -6.73 -9.69 -10.06
C PRO A 31 -7.25 -8.34 -10.57
N GLY A 32 -6.31 -7.44 -10.88
CA GLY A 32 -6.61 -6.14 -11.47
C GLY A 32 -6.99 -6.22 -12.96
N LEU A 33 -7.54 -5.13 -13.49
CA LEU A 33 -7.84 -4.99 -14.92
C LEU A 33 -6.55 -4.79 -15.72
N ASN A 34 -6.41 -5.49 -16.85
CA ASN A 34 -5.24 -5.32 -17.73
C ASN A 34 -5.29 -4.03 -18.56
N MET A 35 -6.47 -3.43 -18.74
CA MET A 35 -6.66 -2.19 -19.51
C MET A 35 -7.99 -1.53 -19.15
N VAL A 36 -8.06 -0.21 -19.29
CA VAL A 36 -9.28 0.58 -19.14
C VAL A 36 -9.48 1.56 -20.30
N ARG A 37 -10.72 1.91 -20.59
CA ARG A 37 -11.03 2.95 -21.59
C ARG A 37 -10.83 4.32 -20.97
N LEU A 38 -9.79 5.04 -21.38
CA LEU A 38 -9.39 6.35 -20.83
C LEU A 38 -10.52 7.39 -20.84
N GLN A 39 -11.41 7.35 -21.82
CA GLN A 39 -12.56 8.27 -21.90
C GLN A 39 -13.47 8.22 -20.67
N ARG A 40 -13.57 7.05 -20.02
CA ARG A 40 -14.39 6.81 -18.82
C ARG A 40 -13.62 7.01 -17.52
N VAL A 41 -12.31 7.22 -17.59
CA VAL A 41 -11.46 7.39 -16.41
C VAL A 41 -11.54 8.84 -15.94
N GLU A 42 -11.78 9.01 -14.65
CA GLU A 42 -11.75 10.29 -13.97
C GLU A 42 -10.37 10.55 -13.37
N LYS A 43 -9.81 9.55 -12.68
CA LYS A 43 -8.53 9.66 -11.98
C LYS A 43 -7.77 8.34 -12.01
N ILE A 44 -6.44 8.43 -12.10
CA ILE A 44 -5.52 7.30 -11.91
C ILE A 44 -4.56 7.67 -10.78
N GLU A 45 -4.44 6.79 -9.79
CA GLU A 45 -3.57 6.98 -8.62
C GLU A 45 -2.62 5.80 -8.52
N VAL A 46 -1.32 6.08 -8.38
CA VAL A 46 -0.26 5.07 -8.23
C VAL A 46 0.23 5.10 -6.79
N TYR A 47 -0.07 4.04 -6.03
CA TYR A 47 0.39 3.82 -4.67
C TYR A 47 1.64 2.94 -4.71
N PRO A 48 2.82 3.44 -4.27
CA PRO A 48 4.02 2.65 -4.21
C PRO A 48 3.95 1.62 -3.07
N ALA A 49 4.74 0.55 -3.18
CA ALA A 49 4.94 -0.38 -2.09
C ALA A 49 5.48 0.34 -0.84
N GLY A 50 5.03 -0.07 0.35
CA GLY A 50 5.41 0.55 1.61
C GLY A 50 5.01 -0.31 2.82
N PRO A 51 5.19 0.21 4.06
CA PRO A 51 5.03 -0.57 5.28
C PRO A 51 3.63 -1.17 5.51
N SER A 52 2.63 -0.66 4.80
CA SER A 52 1.24 -1.09 4.88
C SER A 52 0.83 -2.04 3.75
N CYS A 53 1.54 -2.05 2.63
CA CYS A 53 1.27 -2.91 1.48
C CYS A 53 2.56 -3.10 0.68
N ASP A 54 3.01 -4.34 0.56
CA ASP A 54 4.26 -4.66 -0.16
C ASP A 54 4.13 -4.58 -1.69
N ASN A 55 2.90 -4.37 -2.19
CA ASN A 55 2.61 -4.29 -3.61
C ASN A 55 2.50 -2.84 -4.07
N VAL A 56 2.91 -2.57 -5.32
CA VAL A 56 2.49 -1.37 -6.02
C VAL A 56 1.03 -1.54 -6.41
N GLU A 57 0.20 -0.54 -6.10
CA GLU A 57 -1.22 -0.56 -6.44
C GLU A 57 -1.54 0.61 -7.37
N ILE A 58 -2.35 0.34 -8.40
CA ILE A 58 -2.82 1.39 -9.31
C ILE A 58 -4.33 1.38 -9.30
N ILE A 59 -4.92 2.45 -8.80
CA ILE A 59 -6.36 2.58 -8.63
C ILE A 59 -6.89 3.55 -9.67
N VAL A 60 -7.88 3.09 -10.43
CA VAL A 60 -8.62 3.87 -11.42
C VAL A 60 -9.97 4.21 -10.84
N THR A 61 -10.30 5.49 -10.81
CA THR A 61 -11.64 6.00 -10.51
C THR A 61 -12.34 6.31 -11.83
N PHE A 62 -13.54 5.77 -12.03
CA PHE A 62 -14.34 6.02 -13.22
C PHE A 62 -15.34 7.17 -13.02
N LYS A 63 -15.60 7.92 -14.10
CA LYS A 63 -16.60 8.99 -14.14
C LYS A 63 -18.01 8.44 -13.89
N ASN A 64 -18.94 9.35 -13.58
CA ASN A 64 -20.38 9.07 -13.42
C ASN A 64 -20.64 7.99 -12.36
N ASP A 65 -19.97 8.09 -11.22
CA ASP A 65 -20.07 7.14 -10.11
C ASP A 65 -19.78 5.68 -10.51
N GLY A 66 -18.98 5.47 -11.56
CA GLY A 66 -18.59 4.14 -12.06
C GLY A 66 -17.68 3.35 -11.11
N GLY A 67 -17.40 3.89 -9.93
CA GLY A 67 -16.63 3.25 -8.87
C GLY A 67 -15.12 3.22 -9.11
N LYS A 68 -14.44 2.46 -8.26
CA LYS A 68 -12.98 2.28 -8.29
C LYS A 68 -12.62 0.85 -8.67
N LYS A 69 -11.57 0.69 -9.47
CA LYS A 69 -10.98 -0.61 -9.81
C LYS A 69 -9.47 -0.53 -9.83
N CYS A 70 -8.83 -1.65 -9.51
CA CYS A 70 -7.38 -1.76 -9.61
C CYS A 70 -6.94 -2.22 -10.99
N LEU A 71 -5.77 -1.78 -11.43
CA LEU A 71 -5.10 -2.32 -12.62
C LEU A 71 -4.16 -3.45 -12.22
N ASN A 72 -3.98 -4.40 -13.14
CA ASN A 72 -2.92 -5.40 -13.03
C ASN A 72 -1.58 -4.73 -13.33
N THR A 73 -0.67 -4.69 -12.37
CA THR A 73 0.67 -4.10 -12.50
C THR A 73 1.55 -4.81 -13.52
N GLU A 74 1.26 -6.08 -13.82
CA GLU A 74 1.97 -6.84 -14.86
C GLU A 74 1.52 -6.47 -16.28
N SER A 75 0.39 -5.77 -16.42
CA SER A 75 -0.08 -5.34 -17.74
C SER A 75 0.80 -4.21 -18.32
N LYS A 76 1.06 -4.27 -19.63
CA LYS A 76 1.79 -3.20 -20.35
C LYS A 76 1.15 -1.82 -20.15
N PHE A 77 -0.18 -1.79 -20.06
CA PHE A 77 -0.93 -0.56 -19.82
C PHE A 77 -0.57 0.04 -18.47
N ALA A 78 -0.59 -0.74 -17.39
CA ALA A 78 -0.23 -0.30 -16.05
C ALA A 78 1.25 0.13 -15.93
N GLN A 79 2.17 -0.62 -16.53
CA GLN A 79 3.61 -0.34 -16.45
C GLN A 79 3.98 1.06 -16.99
N ASN A 80 3.24 1.56 -17.98
CA ASN A 80 3.45 2.93 -18.49
C ASN A 80 3.16 4.00 -17.42
N TYR A 81 2.18 3.77 -16.55
CA TYR A 81 1.88 4.68 -15.44
C TYR A 81 2.90 4.56 -14.31
N ILE A 82 3.38 3.34 -14.02
CA ILE A 82 4.44 3.12 -13.03
C ILE A 82 5.71 3.87 -13.44
N LYS A 83 6.14 3.73 -14.71
CA LYS A 83 7.33 4.43 -15.22
C LYS A 83 7.23 5.94 -15.04
N LYS A 84 6.12 6.54 -15.47
CA LYS A 84 5.87 7.99 -15.31
C LYS A 84 5.92 8.41 -13.84
N ALA A 85 5.28 7.66 -12.95
CA ALA A 85 5.27 7.97 -11.52
C ALA A 85 6.67 7.85 -10.87
N VAL A 86 7.56 7.00 -11.40
CA VAL A 86 8.96 6.90 -10.93
C VAL A 86 9.81 8.05 -11.48
N GLU A 87 9.64 8.39 -12.76
CA GLU A 87 10.33 9.53 -13.39
C GLU A 87 9.99 10.84 -12.67
N GLU A 88 8.71 11.09 -12.37
CA GLU A 88 8.24 12.27 -11.64
C GLU A 88 8.83 12.39 -10.23
N ARG A 89 9.16 11.27 -9.56
CA ARG A 89 9.80 11.25 -8.24
C ARG A 89 11.31 11.44 -8.28
N THR A 90 11.94 11.09 -9.41
CA THR A 90 13.39 11.23 -9.59
C THR A 90 13.78 12.65 -10.01
N THR A 91 12.81 13.41 -10.53
CA THR A 91 13.00 14.80 -10.98
C THR A 91 12.65 15.82 -9.89
N GLN A 92 12.17 15.36 -8.73
CA GLN A 92 12.00 16.15 -7.49
C GLN A 92 13.18 15.92 -6.56
#